data_AF-A0A0Q5QPV1-F1
#
_entry.id   AF-A0A0Q5QPV1-F1
#
_cell.length_a   1.000
_cell.length_b   1.000
_cell.length_c   1.000
_cell.angle_alpha   90.00
_cell.angle_beta   90.00
_cell.angle_gamma   90.00
#
_symmetry.space_group_name_H-M   'P 1'
#
loop_
_entity.id
_entity.type
_entity.pdbx_description
1 polymer ?
#
loop_
_entity_poly.entity_id
_entity_poly.type
_entity_poly.pdbx_seq_one_letter_code
_entity_poly.pdbx_strand_id
1 'polypeptide(L)'
;MGVVGDHDFCRGVAYVDFSSPKRAVTRVTITSRGFTGNGPGWAKKPQCKVDFGFGYYSAIALGKTVNLSASFGPRPGEKVTRDIVTGSGLVLASVVPTPATGPVRLLAGFPVLSSYLVVP
;
A
#
# COMPACT_ATOMS: atom_id res chain seq x y z
N MET A 1 -7.58 3.06 -4.51
CA MET A 1 -7.31 4.26 -3.69
C MET A 1 -6.46 5.24 -4.49
N GLY A 2 -6.75 6.54 -4.38
CA GLY A 2 -5.90 7.59 -4.94
C GLY A 2 -4.68 7.81 -4.05
N VAL A 3 -3.51 7.97 -4.65
CA VAL A 3 -2.23 8.04 -3.94
C VAL A 3 -1.41 9.21 -4.48
N VAL A 4 -0.75 9.92 -3.57
CA VAL A 4 0.24 10.96 -3.86
C VAL A 4 1.54 10.61 -3.15
N GLY A 5 2.66 10.62 -3.88
CA GLY A 5 3.99 10.32 -3.39
C GLY A 5 4.94 11.53 -3.46
N ASP A 6 6.13 11.36 -2.90
CA ASP A 6 7.11 12.43 -2.69
C ASP A 6 8.15 12.55 -3.82
N HIS A 7 7.71 12.43 -5.06
CA HIS A 7 8.59 12.59 -6.23
C HIS A 7 7.91 13.44 -7.30
N ASP A 8 8.20 14.74 -7.31
CA ASP A 8 7.60 15.72 -8.23
C ASP A 8 6.06 15.69 -8.26
N PHE A 9 5.46 15.64 -7.06
CA PHE A 9 4.01 15.50 -6.86
C PHE A 9 3.42 14.30 -7.63
N CYS A 10 4.17 13.20 -7.66
CA CYS A 10 3.70 12.00 -8.34
C CYS A 10 2.37 11.52 -7.73
N ARG A 11 1.42 11.21 -8.59
CA ARG A 11 0.07 10.82 -8.21
C ARG A 11 -0.44 9.72 -9.11
N GLY A 12 -1.31 8.89 -8.58
CA GLY A 12 -1.87 7.77 -9.31
C GLY A 12 -2.95 7.06 -8.53
N VAL A 13 -3.40 5.94 -9.09
CA VAL A 13 -4.36 5.06 -8.45
C VAL A 13 -3.69 3.72 -8.19
N ALA A 14 -3.85 3.22 -6.97
CA ALA A 14 -3.44 1.87 -6.58
C ALA A 14 -4.67 1.06 -6.16
N TYR A 15 -4.73 -0.20 -6.58
CA TYR A 15 -5.69 -1.18 -6.07
C TYR A 15 -5.03 -2.02 -4.99
N VAL A 16 -5.78 -2.29 -3.92
CA VAL A 16 -5.34 -3.16 -2.84
C VAL A 16 -6.23 -4.38 -2.84
N ASP A 17 -5.61 -5.55 -2.81
CA ASP A 17 -6.26 -6.85 -2.71
C ASP A 17 -5.71 -7.58 -1.49
N PHE A 18 -6.59 -8.30 -0.80
CA PHE A 18 -6.25 -9.15 0.34
C PHE A 18 -6.64 -10.59 0.02
N SER A 19 -5.70 -11.50 0.22
CA SER A 19 -5.93 -12.94 0.11
C SER A 19 -5.24 -13.68 1.24
N SER A 20 -5.54 -14.97 1.40
CA SER A 20 -4.86 -15.81 2.38
C SER A 20 -4.48 -17.16 1.76
N PRO A 21 -3.34 -17.22 1.04
CA PRO A 21 -2.91 -18.42 0.33
C PRO A 21 -2.28 -19.47 1.26
N LYS A 22 -1.99 -19.11 2.51
CA LYS A 22 -1.32 -19.96 3.50
C LYS A 22 -1.98 -19.76 4.86
N ARG A 23 -1.91 -20.80 5.69
CA ARG A 23 -2.40 -20.76 7.07
C ARG A 23 -1.78 -19.60 7.84
N ALA A 24 -2.59 -18.88 8.61
CA ALA A 24 -2.20 -17.76 9.46
C ALA A 24 -1.53 -16.57 8.73
N VAL A 25 -1.61 -16.51 7.40
CA VAL A 25 -0.93 -15.50 6.58
C VAL A 25 -1.94 -14.72 5.75
N THR A 26 -1.91 -13.40 5.87
CA THR A 26 -2.58 -12.47 4.95
C THR A 26 -1.59 -12.02 3.89
N ARG A 27 -1.94 -12.21 2.63
CA ARG A 27 -1.25 -11.64 1.47
C ARG A 27 -1.91 -10.34 1.08
N VAL A 28 -1.12 -9.27 1.07
CA VAL A 28 -1.50 -7.95 0.59
C VAL A 28 -0.89 -7.74 -0.78
N THR A 29 -1.71 -7.40 -1.78
CA THR A 29 -1.26 -7.08 -3.12
C THR A 29 -1.65 -5.66 -3.49
N ILE A 30 -0.67 -4.81 -3.77
CA ILE A 30 -0.88 -3.43 -4.22
C ILE A 30 -0.57 -3.37 -5.72
N THR A 31 -1.55 -3.00 -6.53
CA THR A 31 -1.46 -2.92 -8.00
C THR A 31 -1.58 -1.49 -8.48
N SER A 32 -0.58 -1.00 -9.21
CA SER A 32 -0.61 0.31 -9.88
C SER A 32 -1.59 0.34 -11.05
N ARG A 33 -2.26 1.48 -11.25
CA ARG A 33 -2.99 1.82 -12.49
C ARG A 33 -2.30 2.90 -13.32
N GLY A 34 -1.01 3.11 -13.07
CA GLY A 34 -0.22 4.15 -13.69
C GLY A 34 -0.15 5.39 -12.81
N PHE A 35 1.07 5.88 -12.62
CA PHE A 35 1.38 7.11 -11.90
C PHE A 35 1.90 8.18 -12.86
N THR A 36 1.73 9.44 -12.50
CA THR A 36 2.28 10.57 -13.23
C THR A 36 2.82 11.61 -12.27
N GLY A 37 3.91 12.28 -12.62
CA GLY A 37 4.46 13.44 -11.91
C GLY A 37 4.60 14.64 -12.86
N ASN A 38 4.81 15.82 -12.30
CA ASN A 38 4.77 17.08 -13.06
C ASN A 38 6.14 17.76 -13.22
N GLY A 39 7.21 17.21 -12.63
CA GLY A 39 8.51 17.86 -12.54
C GLY A 39 9.61 17.25 -13.44
N PRO A 40 10.75 17.95 -13.58
CA PRO A 40 11.88 17.48 -14.38
C PRO A 40 12.56 16.23 -13.79
N GLY A 41 12.41 15.96 -12.49
CA GLY A 41 12.83 14.70 -11.87
C GLY A 41 12.02 13.52 -12.37
N TRP A 42 10.69 13.67 -12.47
CA TRP A 42 9.79 12.67 -13.05
C TRP A 42 10.12 12.37 -14.51
N ALA A 43 10.39 13.41 -15.31
CA ALA A 43 10.79 13.23 -16.71
C ALA A 43 12.09 12.41 -16.84
N LYS A 44 13.05 12.60 -15.92
CA LYS A 44 14.31 11.84 -15.87
C LYS A 44 14.13 10.43 -15.31
N LYS A 45 13.28 10.26 -14.29
CA LYS A 45 13.01 8.99 -13.61
C LYS A 45 11.53 8.91 -13.21
N PRO A 46 10.67 8.35 -14.07
CA PRO A 46 9.24 8.30 -13.81
C PRO A 46 8.90 7.15 -12.86
N GLN A 47 9.37 7.24 -11.62
CA GLN A 47 9.10 6.28 -10.54
C GLN A 47 8.59 7.01 -9.31
N CYS A 48 7.36 6.71 -8.92
CA CYS A 48 6.72 7.26 -7.74
C CYS A 48 6.95 6.33 -6.57
N LYS A 49 7.73 6.78 -5.58
CA LYS A 49 7.89 6.04 -4.33
C LYS A 49 6.73 6.39 -3.39
N VAL A 50 6.06 5.35 -2.91
CA VAL A 50 4.94 5.46 -1.98
C VAL A 50 5.14 4.44 -0.88
N ASP A 51 4.98 4.89 0.37
CA ASP A 51 4.93 4.00 1.52
C ASP A 51 3.47 3.78 1.94
N PHE A 52 3.15 2.55 2.31
CA PHE A 52 1.82 2.16 2.80
C PHE A 52 1.95 1.56 4.20
N GLY A 53 1.08 1.96 5.12
CA GLY A 53 0.88 1.29 6.39
C GLY A 53 -0.18 0.20 6.24
N PHE A 54 0.19 -1.05 6.51
CA PHE A 54 -0.73 -2.16 6.68
C PHE A 54 -1.00 -2.37 8.17
N GLY A 55 -2.18 -2.00 8.65
CA GLY A 55 -2.65 -2.27 10.01
C GLY A 55 -3.49 -3.53 10.06
N TYR A 56 -3.39 -4.33 11.13
CA TYR A 56 -4.29 -5.46 11.33
C TYR A 56 -4.67 -5.70 12.79
N TYR A 57 -5.91 -6.17 12.97
CA TYR A 57 -6.44 -6.72 14.22
C TYR A 57 -6.77 -8.20 14.01
N SER A 58 -6.33 -9.03 14.93
CA SER A 58 -6.41 -10.49 14.87
C SER A 58 -6.32 -11.09 16.28
N ALA A 59 -6.49 -12.41 16.39
CA ALA A 59 -6.32 -13.13 17.65
C ALA A 59 -4.89 -13.01 18.25
N ILE A 60 -3.87 -12.73 17.43
CA ILE A 60 -2.47 -12.63 17.89
C ILE A 60 -1.96 -11.19 18.01
N ALA A 61 -2.73 -10.20 17.55
CA ALA A 61 -2.31 -8.80 17.54
C ALA A 61 -3.51 -7.86 17.51
N LEU A 62 -3.57 -6.93 18.47
CA LEU A 62 -4.62 -5.93 18.60
C LEU A 62 -4.14 -4.57 18.06
N GLY A 63 -3.94 -4.46 16.75
CA GLY A 63 -3.58 -3.19 16.10
C GLY A 63 -2.08 -3.07 15.81
N LYS A 64 -1.51 -4.08 15.15
CA LYS A 64 -0.11 -4.02 14.68
C LYS A 64 -0.05 -3.44 13.28
N THR A 65 0.95 -2.59 13.03
CA THR A 65 1.18 -1.96 11.72
C THR A 65 2.50 -2.42 11.11
N VAL A 66 2.48 -2.70 9.81
CA VAL A 66 3.63 -3.07 9.00
C VAL A 66 3.77 -2.07 7.87
N ASN A 67 4.98 -1.54 7.66
CA ASN A 67 5.24 -0.60 6.57
C ASN A 67 5.59 -1.36 5.28
N LEU A 68 4.96 -0.97 4.18
CA LEU A 68 5.12 -1.52 2.85
C LEU A 68 5.57 -0.41 1.90
N SER A 69 6.85 -0.41 1.50
CA SER A 69 7.33 0.50 0.47
C SER A 69 7.08 -0.07 -0.93
N ALA A 70 6.55 0.77 -1.82
CA ALA A 70 6.36 0.46 -3.23
C ALA A 70 6.94 1.57 -4.11
N SER A 71 7.36 1.19 -5.31
CA SER A 71 7.78 2.12 -6.36
C SER A 71 6.98 1.79 -7.61
N PHE A 72 6.24 2.77 -8.13
CA PHE A 72 5.36 2.59 -9.28
C PHE A 72 5.67 3.57 -10.40
N GLY A 73 5.76 3.05 -11.62
CA GLY A 73 5.93 3.85 -12.81
C GLY A 73 4.62 4.31 -13.47
N PRO A 74 4.71 4.90 -14.67
CA PRO A 74 3.55 5.30 -15.46
C PRO A 74 2.77 4.13 -16.04
N ARG A 75 3.36 2.92 -16.05
CA ARG A 75 2.71 1.74 -16.61
C ARG A 75 1.70 1.16 -15.61
N PRO A 76 0.44 0.95 -16.01
CA PRO A 76 -0.53 0.22 -15.20
C PRO A 76 -0.12 -1.26 -15.10
N GLY A 77 -0.50 -1.90 -13.99
CA GLY A 77 -0.34 -3.34 -13.76
C GLY A 77 0.89 -3.74 -12.95
N GLU A 78 1.79 -2.82 -12.61
CA GLU A 78 2.88 -3.10 -11.67
C GLU A 78 2.34 -3.49 -10.29
N LYS A 79 2.87 -4.57 -9.69
CA LYS A 79 2.36 -5.13 -8.43
C LYS A 79 3.46 -5.26 -7.39
N VAL A 80 3.11 -4.97 -6.14
CA VAL A 80 3.90 -5.30 -4.95
C VAL A 80 3.06 -6.22 -4.08
N THR A 81 3.58 -7.41 -3.78
CA THR A 81 2.90 -8.42 -2.96
C THR A 81 3.70 -8.69 -1.70
N ARG A 82 3.02 -8.76 -0.55
CA ARG A 82 3.64 -9.04 0.74
C ARG A 82 2.79 -10.00 1.56
N ASP A 83 3.43 -11.04 2.07
CA ASP A 83 2.85 -12.03 2.96
C ASP A 83 3.14 -11.61 4.42
N ILE A 84 2.09 -11.50 5.24
CA ILE A 84 2.16 -11.02 6.62
C ILE A 84 1.51 -12.06 7.53
N VAL A 85 2.21 -12.48 8.58
CA VAL A 85 1.67 -13.43 9.56
C VAL A 85 0.69 -12.68 10.46
N THR A 86 -0.60 -12.86 10.20
CA THR A 86 -1.71 -12.23 10.93
C THR A 86 -2.40 -13.17 11.89
N GLY A 87 -2.07 -14.46 11.90
CA GLY A 87 -2.79 -15.48 12.67
C GLY A 87 -4.04 -15.98 11.93
N SER A 88 -4.52 -17.15 12.34
CA SER A 88 -5.76 -17.74 11.80
C SER A 88 -7.00 -17.12 12.46
N GLY A 89 -8.13 -17.20 11.77
CA GLY A 89 -9.41 -16.67 12.20
C GLY A 89 -9.78 -15.36 11.52
N LEU A 90 -10.65 -14.58 12.16
CA LEU A 90 -11.11 -13.30 11.65
C LEU A 90 -10.00 -12.25 11.80
N VAL A 91 -9.60 -11.64 10.68
CA VAL A 91 -8.62 -10.56 10.63
C VAL A 91 -9.28 -9.33 10.03
N LEU A 92 -9.23 -8.21 10.75
CA LEU A 92 -9.52 -6.89 10.19
C LEU A 92 -8.20 -6.34 9.66
N ALA A 93 -8.07 -6.25 8.34
CA ALA A 93 -6.91 -5.70 7.67
C ALA A 93 -7.22 -4.31 7.10
N SER A 94 -6.30 -3.37 7.28
CA SER A 94 -6.41 -2.00 6.79
C SER A 94 -5.14 -1.59 6.06
N VAL A 95 -5.27 -0.94 4.91
CA VAL A 95 -4.16 -0.30 4.20
C VAL A 95 -4.41 1.20 4.09
N VAL A 96 -3.41 1.97 4.50
CA VAL A 96 -3.39 3.43 4.37
C VAL A 96 -2.11 3.86 3.67
N PRO A 97 -2.14 4.80 2.72
CA PRO A 97 -0.93 5.39 2.19
C PRO A 97 -0.36 6.28 3.28
N THR A 98 0.88 6.02 3.68
CA THR A 98 1.59 6.87 4.63
C THR A 98 2.43 7.88 3.85
N PRO A 99 2.55 9.13 4.33
CA PRO A 99 3.52 10.06 3.75
C PRO A 99 4.88 9.37 3.70
N ALA A 100 5.50 9.33 2.53
CA ALA A 100 6.91 8.98 2.43
C ALA A 100 7.68 9.90 3.39
N THR A 101 8.69 9.39 4.07
CA THR A 101 9.41 10.09 5.17
C THR A 101 10.24 11.32 4.73
N GLY A 102 9.83 12.01 3.67
CA GLY A 102 10.43 13.26 3.22
C GLY A 102 9.90 14.51 3.91
N PRO A 103 10.45 15.68 3.58
CA PRO A 103 10.22 16.93 4.30
C PRO A 103 8.79 17.48 4.13
N VAL A 104 8.03 17.02 3.13
CA VAL A 104 6.65 17.46 2.88
C VAL A 104 5.69 16.33 3.25
N ARG A 105 5.01 16.47 4.39
CA ARG A 105 3.96 15.54 4.83
C ARG A 105 2.66 15.81 4.07
N LEU A 106 2.58 15.42 2.81
CA LEU A 106 1.30 15.39 2.09
C LEU A 106 0.45 14.23 2.59
N LEU A 107 -0.87 14.41 2.64
CA LEU A 107 -1.80 13.29 2.82
C LEU A 107 -1.59 12.34 1.64
N ALA A 108 -0.88 11.22 1.86
CA ALA A 108 -0.43 10.34 0.78
C ALA A 108 -1.59 9.63 0.06
N GLY A 109 -2.81 9.70 0.59
CA GLY A 109 -4.02 9.31 -0.13
C GLY A 109 -5.22 9.10 0.78
N PHE A 110 -6.40 9.03 0.16
CA PHE A 110 -7.70 8.78 0.77
C PHE A 110 -8.49 7.85 -0.16
N PRO A 111 -9.29 6.89 0.33
CA PRO A 111 -9.56 6.52 1.74
C PRO A 111 -8.60 5.43 2.28
N VAL A 112 -8.66 5.20 3.60
CA VAL A 112 -8.17 3.95 4.23
C VAL A 112 -9.01 2.79 3.71
N LEU A 113 -8.37 1.74 3.21
CA LEU A 113 -9.06 0.54 2.75
C LEU A 113 -9.02 -0.51 3.86
N SER A 114 -10.15 -0.75 4.50
CA SER A 114 -10.32 -1.79 5.52
C SER A 114 -11.18 -2.93 4.99
N SER A 115 -10.82 -4.16 5.32
CA SER A 115 -11.61 -5.35 5.00
C SER A 115 -11.50 -6.39 6.10
N TYR A 116 -12.57 -7.16 6.30
CA TYR A 116 -12.53 -8.38 7.10
C TYR A 116 -12.20 -9.55 6.20
N LEU A 117 -11.26 -10.39 6.62
CA LEU A 117 -10.93 -11.63 5.94
C LEU A 117 -10.86 -12.78 6.94
N VAL A 118 -11.22 -13.97 6.47
CA VAL A 118 -11.06 -15.21 7.23
C VAL A 118 -9.76 -15.85 6.78
N VAL A 119 -8.80 -15.90 7.70
CA VAL A 119 -7.49 -16.52 7.49
C VAL A 119 -7.56 -17.96 8.00
N PRO A 120 -7.30 -18.99 7.16
CA PRO A 120 -7.27 -20.38 7.59
C PRO A 120 -6.17 -20.67 8.63
#